data_AF-A0A4R2NZR9-F1
#
_entry.id   AF-A0A4R2NZR9-F1
#
_cell.length_a   1.000
_cell.length_b   1.000
_cell.length_c   1.000
_cell.angle_alpha   90.00
_cell.angle_beta   90.00
_cell.angle_gamma   90.00
#
_symmetry.space_group_name_H-M   'P 1'
#
loop_
_entity.id
_entity.type
_entity.pdbx_description
1 polymer ?
#
loop_
_entity_poly.entity_id
_entity_poly.type
_entity_poly.pdbx_seq_one_letter_code
_entity_poly.pdbx_strand_id
1 'polypeptide(L)'
;MVNAFFGNFDLAALAIWSFWLFFAGLIFYLQRANMHEGFPLEDEAGNPAPNQGMFWLPEPKTYKLPHGQGDKTVPDMQTDPRNADLALKKTTPNNGYPLEPTGDPMLDGVGPAAWCARKDEPELDGKGHPKIQPMAALSTFKVSAGRDPRGMDVVAGDGAVVGKVVDMWVDEPEQVVRYLEIELNGEYGSGRRLLPMQVARLGWLKPVVHVHSIYGKHFANVPTIKSTKQITKLEEEKVCAYYAGGKLYADVEERLEPQL
;
A
#
# COMPACT_ATOMS: atom_id res chain seq x y z
N MET A 1 6.10 4.84 60.43
CA MET A 1 6.54 3.44 60.60
C MET A 1 7.44 3.14 59.42
N VAL A 2 8.74 2.91 59.65
CA VAL A 2 9.68 2.58 58.57
C VAL A 2 9.54 1.08 58.33
N ASN A 3 8.73 0.69 57.36
CA ASN A 3 8.54 -0.73 57.05
C ASN A 3 9.83 -1.26 56.43
N ALA A 4 10.50 -2.18 57.13
CA ALA A 4 11.70 -2.83 56.63
C ALA A 4 11.35 -3.64 55.37
N PHE A 5 11.99 -3.30 54.24
CA PHE A 5 11.82 -3.96 52.93
C PHE A 5 11.90 -5.50 53.01
N PHE A 6 12.75 -6.01 53.90
CA PHE A 6 13.00 -7.45 54.07
C PHE A 6 11.99 -8.20 54.95
N GLY A 7 11.06 -7.51 55.62
CA GLY A 7 10.08 -8.15 56.51
C GLY A 7 8.84 -8.70 55.79
N ASN A 8 8.51 -8.17 54.61
CA ASN A 8 7.26 -8.44 53.87
C ASN A 8 7.51 -8.91 52.41
N PHE A 9 8.72 -9.40 52.11
CA PHE A 9 9.07 -9.89 50.78
C PHE A 9 8.88 -11.41 50.70
N ASP A 10 8.13 -11.88 49.71
CA ASP A 10 7.90 -13.30 49.44
C ASP A 10 8.11 -13.64 47.97
N LEU A 11 7.96 -14.92 47.61
CA LEU A 11 8.15 -15.38 46.22
C LEU A 11 7.11 -14.80 45.24
N ALA A 12 5.92 -14.46 45.70
CA ALA A 12 4.90 -13.84 44.86
C ALA A 12 5.26 -12.39 44.52
N ALA A 13 5.73 -11.64 45.53
CA ALA A 13 6.28 -10.30 45.36
C ALA A 13 7.51 -10.30 44.43
N LEU A 14 8.44 -11.25 44.57
CA LEU A 14 9.56 -11.42 43.63
C LEU A 14 9.05 -11.64 42.20
N ALA A 15 8.14 -12.60 42.02
CA ALA A 15 7.65 -12.98 40.70
C ALA A 15 6.99 -11.80 39.96
N ILE A 16 6.14 -11.02 40.64
CA ILE A 16 5.46 -9.89 40.00
C ILE A 16 6.44 -8.75 39.66
N TRP A 17 7.41 -8.44 40.52
CA TRP A 17 8.40 -7.41 40.23
C TRP A 17 9.38 -7.85 39.13
N SER A 18 9.81 -9.11 39.11
CA SER A 18 10.59 -9.67 38.01
C SER A 18 9.82 -9.62 36.68
N PHE A 19 8.52 -9.93 36.69
CA PHE A 19 7.68 -9.77 35.52
C PHE A 19 7.64 -8.32 35.03
N TRP A 20 7.45 -7.34 35.92
CA TRP A 20 7.42 -5.92 35.53
C TRP A 20 8.75 -5.44 34.95
N LEU A 21 9.88 -5.91 35.51
CA LEU A 21 11.21 -5.61 34.95
C LEU A 21 11.39 -6.22 33.56
N PHE A 22 11.00 -7.49 33.38
CA PHE A 22 10.99 -8.14 32.07
C PHE A 22 10.09 -7.38 31.08
N PHE A 23 8.88 -7.03 31.49
CA PHE A 23 7.89 -6.38 30.64
C PHE A 23 8.34 -4.97 30.23
N ALA A 24 8.93 -4.20 31.13
CA ALA A 24 9.56 -2.92 30.80
C ALA A 24 10.71 -3.11 29.79
N GLY A 25 11.54 -4.14 29.96
CA GLY A 25 12.57 -4.52 29.00
C GLY A 25 12.00 -4.93 27.63
N LEU A 26 10.88 -5.65 27.61
CA LEU A 26 10.18 -6.02 26.39
C LEU A 26 9.62 -4.79 25.66
N ILE A 27 9.01 -3.84 26.37
CA ILE A 27 8.54 -2.57 25.78
C ILE A 27 9.72 -1.83 25.15
N PHE A 28 10.84 -1.71 25.86
CA PHE A 28 12.05 -1.08 25.33
C PHE A 28 12.54 -1.77 24.04
N TYR A 29 12.61 -3.10 24.04
CA TYR A 29 13.02 -3.88 22.87
C TYR A 29 12.07 -3.67 21.69
N LEU A 30 10.76 -3.81 21.91
CA LEU A 30 9.75 -3.66 20.85
C LEU A 30 9.73 -2.25 20.27
N GLN A 31 9.86 -1.23 21.13
CA GLN A 31 9.89 0.15 20.66
C GLN A 31 11.10 0.40 19.76
N ARG A 32 12.30 -0.10 20.11
CA ARG A 32 13.47 0.00 19.22
C ARG A 32 13.34 -0.86 17.97
N ALA A 33 12.72 -2.03 18.05
CA ALA A 33 12.47 -2.87 16.89
C ALA A 33 11.56 -2.18 15.85
N ASN A 34 10.56 -1.42 16.32
CA ASN A 34 9.66 -0.64 15.46
C ASN A 34 10.34 0.55 14.76
N MET A 35 11.56 0.92 15.16
CA MET A 35 12.30 2.08 14.64
C MET A 35 13.28 1.74 13.49
N HIS A 36 13.18 0.54 12.88
CA HIS A 36 14.01 0.19 11.72
C HIS A 36 13.53 0.81 10.40
N GLU A 37 12.28 1.30 10.34
CA GLU A 37 11.68 1.91 9.15
C GLU A 37 10.94 3.20 9.56
N GLY A 38 10.96 4.22 8.69
CA GLY A 38 10.29 5.50 8.95
C GLY A 38 11.00 6.40 9.97
N PHE A 39 12.26 6.12 10.27
CA PHE A 39 13.13 6.93 11.12
C PHE A 39 14.43 7.30 10.37
N PRO A 40 15.07 8.45 10.69
CA PRO A 40 14.67 9.44 11.69
C PRO A 40 13.41 10.21 11.29
N LEU A 41 12.75 10.82 12.27
CA LEU A 41 11.53 11.59 12.05
C LEU A 41 11.88 12.93 11.38
N GLU A 42 11.04 13.33 10.43
CA GLU A 42 11.13 14.60 9.71
C GLU A 42 9.90 15.47 10.03
N ASP A 43 10.06 16.79 9.89
CA ASP A 43 8.93 17.72 9.85
C ASP A 43 8.34 17.80 8.43
N GLU A 44 7.26 18.57 8.27
CA GLU A 44 6.56 18.72 6.98
C GLU A 44 7.40 19.37 5.87
N ALA A 45 8.55 19.95 6.21
CA ALA A 45 9.50 20.54 5.25
C ALA A 45 10.71 19.62 5.00
N GLY A 46 10.69 18.39 5.54
CA GLY A 46 11.78 17.41 5.41
C GLY A 46 12.98 17.69 6.31
N ASN A 47 12.88 18.63 7.27
CA ASN A 47 13.95 18.86 8.23
C ASN A 47 13.88 17.84 9.37
N PRO A 48 14.98 17.56 10.09
CA PRO A 48 14.93 16.70 11.27
C PRO A 48 13.90 17.20 12.28
N ALA A 49 12.98 16.33 12.69
CA ALA A 49 11.97 16.67 13.68
C ALA A 49 12.66 17.04 15.03
N PRO A 50 12.16 18.06 15.76
CA PRO A 50 12.78 18.52 17.00
C PRO A 50 12.73 17.47 18.12
N ASN A 51 11.84 16.48 18.01
CA ASN A 51 11.74 15.34 18.93
C ASN A 51 11.80 14.03 18.15
N GLN A 52 12.86 13.24 18.37
CA GLN A 52 13.07 11.93 17.74
C GLN A 52 12.49 10.77 18.56
N GLY A 53 11.82 11.07 19.68
CA GLY A 53 11.34 10.10 20.66
C GLY A 53 12.34 9.87 21.80
N MET A 54 11.92 9.05 22.77
CA MET A 54 12.68 8.76 23.99
C MET A 54 13.89 7.85 23.74
N PHE A 55 13.83 6.99 22.73
CA PHE A 55 14.83 5.96 22.47
C PHE A 55 15.65 6.30 21.23
N TRP A 56 16.93 5.95 21.24
CA TRP A 56 17.79 6.07 20.07
C TRP A 56 17.54 4.93 19.08
N LEU A 57 17.96 5.15 17.83
CA LEU A 57 17.78 4.19 16.75
C LEU A 57 18.38 2.80 17.08
N PRO A 58 17.76 1.73 16.60
CA PRO A 58 18.30 0.38 16.72
C PRO A 58 19.62 0.24 15.94
N GLU A 59 20.38 -0.80 16.28
CA GLU A 59 21.52 -1.17 15.44
C GLU A 59 21.04 -1.66 14.06
N PRO A 60 21.82 -1.44 12.98
CA PRO A 60 21.42 -1.89 11.66
C PRO A 60 21.24 -3.41 11.59
N LYS A 61 20.14 -3.82 10.96
CA LYS A 61 19.83 -5.20 10.65
C LYS A 61 19.88 -5.42 9.14
N THR A 62 20.58 -6.46 8.72
CA THR A 62 20.72 -6.82 7.29
C THR A 62 19.92 -8.07 6.94
N TYR A 63 19.06 -7.94 5.94
CA TYR A 63 18.33 -9.03 5.31
C TYR A 63 19.03 -9.45 4.01
N LYS A 64 19.38 -10.72 3.91
CA LYS A 64 19.87 -11.31 2.65
C LYS A 64 18.67 -11.61 1.76
N LEU A 65 18.58 -10.96 0.61
CA LEU A 65 17.46 -11.13 -0.30
C LEU A 65 17.63 -12.41 -1.14
N PRO A 66 16.53 -13.11 -1.46
CA PRO A 66 16.58 -14.31 -2.29
C PRO A 66 17.06 -14.00 -3.72
N HIS A 67 17.38 -15.06 -4.47
CA HIS A 67 17.68 -14.99 -5.91
C HIS A 67 18.82 -14.03 -6.28
N GLY A 68 19.77 -13.82 -5.37
CA GLY A 68 20.94 -12.98 -5.63
C GLY A 68 20.64 -11.47 -5.70
N GLN A 69 19.50 -11.02 -5.16
CA GLN A 69 19.12 -9.59 -5.17
C GLN A 69 19.92 -8.70 -4.20
N GLY A 70 20.98 -9.25 -3.59
CA GLY A 70 21.84 -8.56 -2.63
C GLY A 70 21.27 -8.53 -1.22
N ASP A 71 21.69 -7.53 -0.46
CA ASP A 71 21.33 -7.35 0.94
C ASP A 71 20.53 -6.05 1.13
N LYS A 72 19.55 -6.04 2.03
CA LYS A 72 18.83 -4.84 2.49
C LYS A 72 19.14 -4.61 3.96
N THR A 73 19.79 -3.49 4.27
CA THR A 73 20.07 -3.07 5.64
C THR A 73 19.06 -2.01 6.07
N VAL A 74 18.58 -2.08 7.31
CA VAL A 74 17.64 -1.13 7.92
C VAL A 74 18.07 -0.81 9.36
N PRO A 75 17.85 0.40 9.89
CA PRO A 75 17.44 1.60 9.16
C PRO A 75 18.51 2.01 8.14
N ASP A 76 18.10 2.49 6.96
CA ASP A 76 19.01 2.87 5.85
C ASP A 76 19.24 4.37 5.72
N MET A 77 18.55 5.18 6.54
CA MET A 77 18.62 6.64 6.55
C MET A 77 18.22 7.27 5.20
N GLN A 78 17.42 6.57 4.40
CA GLN A 78 16.93 7.08 3.12
C GLN A 78 15.49 7.59 3.26
N THR A 79 15.18 8.64 2.50
CA THR A 79 13.82 9.17 2.34
C THR A 79 13.28 8.75 0.97
N ASP A 80 11.96 8.75 0.79
CA ASP A 80 11.38 8.47 -0.53
C ASP A 80 11.89 9.54 -1.52
N PRO A 81 12.48 9.17 -2.67
CA PRO A 81 13.01 10.13 -3.63
C PRO A 81 11.98 11.17 -4.12
N ARG A 82 10.68 10.88 -3.99
CA ARG A 82 9.59 11.80 -4.34
C ARG A 82 9.41 12.93 -3.33
N ASN A 83 9.89 12.78 -2.09
CA ASN A 83 9.74 13.79 -1.04
C ASN A 83 10.40 15.13 -1.40
N ALA A 84 11.33 15.15 -2.36
CA ALA A 84 11.96 16.37 -2.86
C ALA A 84 10.99 17.28 -3.63
N ASP A 85 9.94 16.73 -4.24
CA ASP A 85 9.03 17.47 -5.13
C ASP A 85 7.62 16.86 -5.12
N LEU A 86 6.96 16.93 -3.96
CA LEU A 86 5.55 16.57 -3.84
C LEU A 86 4.67 17.78 -4.14
N ALA A 87 3.59 17.57 -4.89
CA ALA A 87 2.59 18.59 -5.19
C ALA A 87 1.67 18.88 -3.98
N LEU A 88 2.28 19.27 -2.86
CA LEU A 88 1.63 19.58 -1.60
C LEU A 88 2.10 20.94 -1.10
N LYS A 89 1.20 21.71 -0.50
CA LYS A 89 1.51 22.96 0.18
C LYS A 89 0.95 22.96 1.60
N LYS A 90 1.59 23.73 2.48
CA LYS A 90 0.99 24.04 3.77
C LYS A 90 -0.16 25.02 3.62
N THR A 91 -1.19 24.84 4.43
CA THR A 91 -2.30 25.78 4.57
C THR A 91 -1.99 26.90 5.55
N THR A 92 -1.10 26.63 6.52
CA THR A 92 -0.63 27.61 7.51
C THR A 92 0.89 27.50 7.69
N PRO A 93 1.56 28.52 8.25
CA PRO A 93 2.99 28.42 8.60
C PRO A 93 3.30 27.40 9.69
N ASN A 94 2.30 26.98 10.47
CA ASN A 94 2.47 26.10 11.62
C ASN A 94 2.48 24.62 11.20
N ASN A 95 3.33 23.83 11.83
CA ASN A 95 3.34 22.37 11.68
C ASN A 95 2.13 21.75 12.40
N GLY A 96 1.69 20.58 11.94
CA GLY A 96 0.58 19.79 12.48
C GLY A 96 -0.75 20.01 11.77
N TYR A 97 -0.79 20.85 10.72
CA TYR A 97 -1.97 21.07 9.88
C TYR A 97 -1.93 20.17 8.64
N PRO A 98 -3.08 19.76 8.08
CA PRO A 98 -3.12 19.03 6.83
C PRO A 98 -2.46 19.83 5.68
N LEU A 99 -1.76 19.10 4.81
CA LEU A 99 -1.23 19.65 3.56
C LEU A 99 -2.31 19.57 2.47
N GLU A 100 -2.36 20.60 1.63
CA GLU A 100 -3.27 20.65 0.48
C GLU A 100 -2.53 20.27 -0.81
N PRO A 101 -3.13 19.40 -1.65
CA PRO A 101 -2.66 19.19 -3.02
C PRO A 101 -2.62 20.51 -3.80
N THR A 102 -1.58 20.71 -4.61
CA THR A 102 -1.41 21.91 -5.45
C THR A 102 -1.88 21.73 -6.89
N GLY A 103 -2.04 20.49 -7.36
CA GLY A 103 -2.45 20.13 -8.72
C GLY A 103 -3.66 19.19 -8.75
N ASP A 104 -3.61 18.18 -9.63
CA ASP A 104 -4.63 17.13 -9.69
C ASP A 104 -4.27 16.01 -8.71
N PRO A 105 -4.95 15.91 -7.55
CA PRO A 105 -4.60 14.94 -6.53
C PRO A 105 -4.81 13.47 -6.96
N MET A 106 -5.55 13.21 -8.04
CA MET A 106 -5.63 11.87 -8.65
C MET A 106 -4.32 11.46 -9.34
N LEU A 107 -3.55 12.42 -9.86
CA LEU A 107 -2.35 12.18 -10.68
C LEU A 107 -1.06 12.42 -9.91
N ASP A 108 -1.08 13.33 -8.94
CA ASP A 108 0.11 13.83 -8.26
C ASP A 108 0.70 12.84 -7.24
N GLY A 109 0.00 11.74 -6.95
CA GLY A 109 0.52 10.67 -6.09
C GLY A 109 0.70 11.10 -4.63
N VAL A 110 -0.25 11.87 -4.10
CA VAL A 110 -0.24 12.47 -2.75
C VAL A 110 -1.45 12.02 -1.94
N GLY A 111 -1.40 12.16 -0.61
CA GLY A 111 -2.48 11.74 0.27
C GLY A 111 -2.85 10.25 0.08
N PRO A 112 -4.14 9.88 -0.06
CA PRO A 112 -4.53 8.49 -0.34
C PRO A 112 -4.08 7.97 -1.72
N ALA A 113 -3.61 8.83 -2.62
CA ALA A 113 -3.00 8.44 -3.90
C ALA A 113 -1.49 8.22 -3.81
N ALA A 114 -0.88 8.36 -2.61
CA ALA A 114 0.55 8.16 -2.42
C ALA A 114 0.97 6.69 -2.55
N TRP A 115 2.17 6.46 -3.10
CA TRP A 115 2.73 5.15 -3.41
C TRP A 115 4.22 5.11 -3.07
N CYS A 116 4.80 4.00 -2.61
CA CYS A 116 6.25 3.99 -2.32
C CYS A 116 7.08 3.73 -3.59
N ALA A 117 8.23 4.41 -3.72
CA ALA A 117 9.18 4.18 -4.82
C ALA A 117 9.95 2.85 -4.71
N ARG A 118 9.23 1.73 -4.76
CA ARG A 118 9.78 0.38 -4.73
C ARG A 118 10.60 0.11 -6.00
N LYS A 119 11.45 -0.93 -5.95
CA LYS A 119 12.26 -1.36 -7.10
C LYS A 119 11.36 -1.65 -8.31
N ASP A 120 11.74 -1.15 -9.48
CA ASP A 120 11.03 -1.35 -10.74
C ASP A 120 11.39 -2.71 -11.38
N GLU A 121 11.15 -3.78 -10.63
CA GLU A 121 11.35 -5.17 -11.00
C GLU A 121 10.17 -5.99 -10.45
N PRO A 122 9.81 -7.14 -11.05
CA PRO A 122 8.74 -7.98 -10.53
C PRO A 122 9.09 -8.56 -9.16
N GLU A 123 8.07 -8.85 -8.36
CA GLU A 123 8.22 -9.79 -7.26
C GLU A 123 8.45 -11.20 -7.83
N LEU A 124 9.33 -11.98 -7.21
CA LEU A 124 9.67 -13.32 -7.68
C LEU A 124 9.06 -14.40 -6.78
N ASP A 125 8.67 -15.52 -7.37
CA ASP A 125 8.26 -16.74 -6.66
C ASP A 125 9.47 -17.44 -6.01
N GLY A 126 9.24 -18.55 -5.31
CA GLY A 126 10.31 -19.34 -4.69
C GLY A 126 11.32 -19.94 -5.68
N LYS A 127 11.02 -19.96 -6.98
CA LYS A 127 11.87 -20.50 -8.06
C LYS A 127 12.57 -19.39 -8.87
N GLY A 128 12.26 -18.12 -8.61
CA GLY A 128 12.85 -16.97 -9.30
C GLY A 128 12.07 -16.48 -10.52
N HIS A 129 10.84 -16.94 -10.76
CA HIS A 129 9.98 -16.43 -11.83
C HIS A 129 9.08 -15.28 -11.33
N PRO A 130 8.59 -14.38 -12.22
CA PRO A 130 7.62 -13.37 -11.81
C PRO A 130 6.41 -13.99 -11.11
N LYS A 131 6.10 -13.51 -9.91
CA LYS A 131 5.08 -14.06 -9.02
C LYS A 131 3.66 -13.85 -9.55
N ILE A 132 3.38 -12.64 -10.05
CA ILE A 132 2.06 -12.25 -10.57
C ILE A 132 2.11 -12.21 -12.10
N GLN A 133 1.30 -13.04 -12.74
CA GLN A 133 1.25 -13.21 -14.20
C GLN A 133 -0.20 -13.27 -14.70
N PRO A 134 -0.48 -12.88 -15.95
CA PRO A 134 -1.80 -13.08 -16.56
C PRO A 134 -2.12 -14.57 -16.63
N MET A 135 -3.37 -14.92 -16.35
CA MET A 135 -3.86 -16.30 -16.35
C MET A 135 -3.72 -16.92 -17.74
N ALA A 136 -3.81 -16.12 -18.82
CA ALA A 136 -3.54 -16.60 -20.18
C ALA A 136 -2.12 -17.17 -20.37
N ALA A 137 -1.13 -16.72 -19.57
CA ALA A 137 0.23 -17.28 -19.58
C ALA A 137 0.36 -18.54 -18.71
N LEU A 138 -0.61 -18.82 -17.84
CA LEU A 138 -0.60 -19.92 -16.88
C LEU A 138 -1.54 -21.06 -17.33
N SER A 139 -1.08 -21.86 -18.29
CA SER A 139 -1.89 -22.93 -18.92
C SER A 139 -2.50 -23.97 -17.97
N THR A 140 -1.95 -24.14 -16.77
CA THR A 140 -2.43 -25.09 -15.76
C THR A 140 -3.47 -24.50 -14.81
N PHE A 141 -3.66 -23.18 -14.81
CA PHE A 141 -4.59 -22.52 -13.92
C PHE A 141 -6.01 -22.57 -14.48
N LYS A 142 -6.99 -22.81 -13.59
CA LYS A 142 -8.41 -22.81 -13.90
C LYS A 142 -9.19 -22.16 -12.78
N VAL A 143 -10.30 -21.51 -13.12
CA VAL A 143 -11.26 -21.02 -12.13
C VAL A 143 -12.00 -22.24 -11.56
N SER A 144 -11.75 -22.56 -10.29
CA SER A 144 -12.35 -23.71 -9.62
C SER A 144 -13.66 -23.37 -8.90
N ALA A 145 -13.82 -22.11 -8.49
CA ALA A 145 -14.96 -21.65 -7.71
C ALA A 145 -15.23 -20.17 -7.96
N GLY A 146 -16.46 -19.76 -7.69
CA GLY A 146 -16.94 -18.40 -7.96
C GLY A 146 -17.27 -18.20 -9.44
N ARG A 147 -17.47 -16.93 -9.79
CA ARG A 147 -17.82 -16.52 -11.15
C ARG A 147 -16.57 -16.05 -11.86
N ASP A 148 -16.25 -16.65 -13.01
CA ASP A 148 -15.16 -16.18 -13.86
C ASP A 148 -15.47 -14.75 -14.35
N PRO A 149 -14.67 -13.73 -13.97
CA PRO A 149 -14.95 -12.34 -14.30
C PRO A 149 -14.66 -12.01 -15.77
N ARG A 150 -13.97 -12.87 -16.52
CA ARG A 150 -13.64 -12.59 -17.92
C ARG A 150 -14.92 -12.46 -18.76
N GLY A 151 -14.96 -11.40 -19.58
CA GLY A 151 -16.11 -11.00 -20.38
C GLY A 151 -17.15 -10.14 -19.66
N MET A 152 -17.03 -9.93 -18.33
CA MET A 152 -17.92 -9.03 -17.60
C MET A 152 -17.68 -7.57 -17.94
N ASP A 153 -18.75 -6.79 -17.88
CA ASP A 153 -18.69 -5.33 -17.98
C ASP A 153 -18.10 -4.73 -16.70
N VAL A 154 -17.19 -3.76 -16.84
CA VAL A 154 -16.68 -2.98 -15.70
C VAL A 154 -17.51 -1.72 -15.56
N VAL A 155 -18.11 -1.53 -14.39
CA VAL A 155 -18.98 -0.41 -14.07
C VAL A 155 -18.30 0.48 -13.03
N ALA A 156 -18.01 1.72 -13.40
CA ALA A 156 -17.39 2.72 -12.54
C ALA A 156 -18.34 3.25 -11.45
N GLY A 157 -17.82 4.06 -10.53
CA GLY A 157 -18.57 4.56 -9.37
C GLY A 157 -19.75 5.47 -9.73
N ASP A 158 -19.69 6.10 -10.89
CA ASP A 158 -20.74 6.94 -11.51
C ASP A 158 -21.74 6.11 -12.34
N GLY A 159 -21.59 4.78 -12.37
CA GLY A 159 -22.44 3.88 -13.15
C GLY A 159 -22.05 3.72 -14.62
N ALA A 160 -21.01 4.41 -15.09
CA ALA A 160 -20.53 4.29 -16.47
C ALA A 160 -19.93 2.90 -16.74
N VAL A 161 -20.24 2.32 -17.91
CA VAL A 161 -19.63 1.04 -18.34
C VAL A 161 -18.34 1.34 -19.11
N VAL A 162 -17.21 1.19 -18.42
CA VAL A 162 -15.91 1.70 -18.91
C VAL A 162 -15.15 0.73 -19.80
N GLY A 163 -15.52 -0.55 -19.79
CA GLY A 163 -14.78 -1.58 -20.49
C GLY A 163 -15.21 -2.98 -20.11
N LYS A 164 -14.42 -3.96 -20.51
CA LYS A 164 -14.65 -5.38 -20.19
C LYS A 164 -13.41 -6.02 -19.59
N VAL A 165 -13.61 -6.97 -18.69
CA VAL A 165 -12.52 -7.80 -18.17
C VAL A 165 -12.09 -8.77 -19.26
N VAL A 166 -10.80 -8.77 -19.61
CA VAL A 166 -10.21 -9.62 -20.64
C VAL A 166 -9.32 -10.72 -20.08
N ASP A 167 -8.71 -10.51 -18.92
CA ASP A 167 -7.95 -11.54 -18.23
C ASP A 167 -7.93 -11.32 -16.70
N MET A 168 -7.35 -12.28 -15.98
CA MET A 168 -7.06 -12.20 -14.55
C MET A 168 -5.56 -12.34 -14.34
N TRP A 169 -4.99 -11.53 -13.47
CA TRP A 169 -3.60 -11.64 -13.07
C TRP A 169 -3.52 -12.37 -11.74
N VAL A 170 -2.84 -13.51 -11.78
CA VAL A 170 -2.82 -14.50 -10.70
C VAL A 170 -1.45 -14.52 -10.06
N ASP A 171 -1.46 -14.54 -8.74
CA ASP A 171 -0.33 -14.90 -7.91
C ASP A 171 -0.16 -16.43 -7.96
N GLU A 172 0.85 -16.90 -8.70
CA GLU A 172 1.08 -18.32 -8.94
C GLU A 172 1.25 -19.14 -7.64
N PRO A 173 2.15 -18.76 -6.71
CA PRO A 173 2.40 -19.58 -5.52
C PRO A 173 1.25 -19.55 -4.51
N GLU A 174 0.48 -18.46 -4.42
CA GLU A 174 -0.65 -18.32 -3.49
C GLU A 174 -2.00 -18.69 -4.11
N GLN A 175 -2.04 -18.97 -5.42
CA GLN A 175 -3.24 -19.35 -6.17
C GLN A 175 -4.41 -18.37 -6.02
N VAL A 176 -4.10 -17.06 -6.00
CA VAL A 176 -5.09 -15.99 -5.79
C VAL A 176 -5.04 -14.97 -6.93
N VAL A 177 -6.22 -14.52 -7.37
CA VAL A 177 -6.34 -13.43 -8.35
C VAL A 177 -6.02 -12.11 -7.64
N ARG A 178 -4.99 -11.40 -8.10
CA ARG A 178 -4.57 -10.09 -7.55
C ARG A 178 -5.16 -8.93 -8.33
N TYR A 179 -5.22 -9.05 -9.66
CA TYR A 179 -5.79 -8.01 -10.53
C TYR A 179 -6.71 -8.61 -11.59
N LEU A 180 -7.65 -7.80 -12.06
CA LEU A 180 -8.37 -8.02 -13.32
C LEU A 180 -7.74 -7.14 -14.39
N GLU A 181 -7.55 -7.68 -15.58
CA GLU A 181 -7.13 -6.91 -16.74
C GLU A 181 -8.37 -6.45 -17.50
N ILE A 182 -8.50 -5.14 -17.68
CA ILE A 182 -9.66 -4.50 -18.30
C ILE A 182 -9.22 -3.91 -19.63
N GLU A 183 -9.96 -4.21 -20.69
CA GLU A 183 -9.88 -3.47 -21.95
C GLU A 183 -10.91 -2.32 -21.93
N LEU A 184 -10.43 -1.09 -22.07
CA LEU A 184 -11.27 0.10 -22.02
C LEU A 184 -12.07 0.28 -23.32
N ASN A 185 -13.33 0.71 -23.17
CA ASN A 185 -14.12 1.21 -24.28
C ASN A 185 -13.54 2.54 -24.77
N GLY A 186 -13.57 2.79 -26.08
CA GLY A 186 -12.94 3.97 -26.70
C GLY A 186 -13.37 5.33 -26.14
N GLU A 187 -14.59 5.43 -25.58
CA GLU A 187 -15.11 6.63 -24.93
C GLU A 187 -14.35 6.99 -23.63
N TYR A 188 -13.84 5.98 -22.90
CA TYR A 188 -13.18 6.15 -21.60
C TYR A 188 -11.66 5.98 -21.67
N GLY A 189 -11.10 5.85 -22.88
CA GLY A 189 -9.68 5.73 -23.14
C GLY A 189 -9.33 4.56 -24.07
N SER A 190 -8.05 4.21 -24.10
CA SER A 190 -7.56 3.11 -24.93
C SER A 190 -6.57 2.22 -24.17
N GLY A 191 -6.42 1.00 -24.68
CA GLY A 191 -5.54 -0.01 -24.12
C GLY A 191 -6.12 -0.67 -22.87
N ARG A 192 -5.23 -1.36 -22.15
CA ARG A 192 -5.60 -2.18 -21.00
C ARG A 192 -5.22 -1.53 -19.68
N ARG A 193 -5.98 -1.79 -18.63
CA ARG A 193 -5.73 -1.34 -17.26
C ARG A 193 -5.83 -2.51 -16.29
N LEU A 194 -4.99 -2.51 -15.26
CA LEU A 194 -5.13 -3.46 -14.17
C LEU A 194 -6.03 -2.87 -13.09
N LEU A 195 -6.98 -3.67 -12.61
CA LEU A 195 -7.88 -3.35 -11.52
C LEU A 195 -7.56 -4.28 -10.34
N PRO A 196 -7.12 -3.75 -9.18
CA PRO A 196 -6.88 -4.56 -8.00
C PRO A 196 -8.16 -5.25 -7.51
N MET A 197 -8.09 -6.53 -7.16
CA MET A 197 -9.26 -7.27 -6.71
C MET A 197 -9.89 -6.72 -5.43
N GLN A 198 -9.10 -6.04 -4.59
CA GLN A 198 -9.55 -5.45 -3.32
C GLN A 198 -10.58 -4.32 -3.52
N VAL A 199 -10.60 -3.69 -4.70
CA VAL A 199 -11.56 -2.62 -5.06
C VAL A 199 -12.56 -3.06 -6.13
N ALA A 200 -12.46 -4.31 -6.60
CA ALA A 200 -13.34 -4.90 -7.58
C ALA A 200 -14.47 -5.70 -6.90
N ARG A 201 -15.71 -5.24 -7.05
CA ARG A 201 -16.88 -5.96 -6.51
C ARG A 201 -17.62 -6.68 -7.64
N LEU A 202 -17.47 -8.00 -7.70
CA LEU A 202 -18.20 -8.83 -8.66
C LEU A 202 -19.70 -8.83 -8.34
N GLY A 203 -20.52 -8.59 -9.36
CA GLY A 203 -21.97 -8.66 -9.28
C GLY A 203 -22.45 -10.10 -9.09
N TRP A 204 -23.25 -10.32 -8.04
CA TRP A 204 -23.83 -11.65 -7.78
C TRP A 204 -24.82 -12.05 -8.88
N LEU A 205 -25.75 -11.15 -9.23
CA LEU A 205 -26.81 -11.43 -10.20
C LEU A 205 -26.43 -11.09 -11.64
N LYS A 206 -25.71 -9.98 -11.86
CA LYS A 206 -25.36 -9.47 -13.19
C LYS A 206 -23.88 -9.73 -13.51
N PRO A 207 -23.50 -10.03 -14.77
CA PRO A 207 -22.10 -10.21 -15.22
C PRO A 207 -21.35 -8.87 -15.26
N VAL A 208 -21.21 -8.24 -14.09
CA VAL A 208 -20.59 -6.91 -13.96
C VAL A 208 -19.57 -6.91 -12.84
N VAL A 209 -18.53 -6.10 -12.99
CA VAL A 209 -17.55 -5.79 -11.95
C VAL A 209 -17.73 -4.32 -11.60
N HIS A 210 -18.14 -4.03 -10.37
CA HIS A 210 -18.29 -2.67 -9.88
C HIS A 210 -16.98 -2.15 -9.29
N VAL A 211 -16.63 -0.92 -9.65
CA VAL A 211 -15.46 -0.19 -9.15
C VAL A 211 -15.93 1.15 -8.58
N HIS A 212 -16.15 1.20 -7.27
CA HIS A 212 -16.67 2.41 -6.61
C HIS A 212 -15.61 3.53 -6.49
N SER A 213 -14.34 3.18 -6.45
CA SER A 213 -13.27 4.13 -6.13
C SER A 213 -13.17 5.27 -7.13
N ILE A 214 -13.38 5.01 -8.41
CA ILE A 214 -13.21 6.01 -9.47
C ILE A 214 -14.38 6.02 -10.45
N TYR A 215 -14.60 7.17 -11.07
CA TYR A 215 -15.59 7.39 -12.14
C TYR A 215 -15.05 7.13 -13.55
N GLY A 216 -15.93 7.04 -14.54
CA GLY A 216 -15.58 6.69 -15.92
C GLY A 216 -14.48 7.56 -16.50
N LYS A 217 -14.55 8.88 -16.26
CA LYS A 217 -13.55 9.87 -16.70
C LYS A 217 -12.11 9.61 -16.22
N HIS A 218 -11.93 8.83 -15.14
CA HIS A 218 -10.62 8.58 -14.54
C HIS A 218 -9.91 7.35 -15.12
N PHE A 219 -10.64 6.43 -15.79
CA PHE A 219 -10.05 5.17 -16.23
C PHE A 219 -8.92 5.34 -17.26
N ALA A 220 -9.00 6.37 -18.10
CA ALA A 220 -7.93 6.70 -19.04
C ALA A 220 -6.58 6.93 -18.36
N ASN A 221 -6.60 7.48 -17.14
CA ASN A 221 -5.43 7.92 -16.38
C ASN A 221 -4.91 6.87 -15.39
N VAL A 222 -5.59 5.72 -15.25
CA VAL A 222 -5.06 4.60 -14.44
C VAL A 222 -3.66 4.25 -14.97
N PRO A 223 -2.64 4.15 -14.09
CA PRO A 223 -1.28 3.83 -14.51
C PRO A 223 -1.21 2.56 -15.37
N THR A 224 -0.47 2.64 -16.46
CA THR A 224 -0.22 1.51 -17.35
C THR A 224 1.00 0.72 -16.88
N ILE A 225 1.08 -0.54 -17.31
CA ILE A 225 2.22 -1.42 -17.06
C ILE A 225 3.04 -1.59 -18.33
N LYS A 226 4.34 -1.81 -18.18
CA LYS A 226 5.28 -1.94 -19.31
C LYS A 226 5.17 -3.26 -20.05
N SER A 227 4.81 -4.33 -19.35
CA SER A 227 4.81 -5.70 -19.88
C SER A 227 3.41 -6.29 -19.84
N THR A 228 3.09 -7.09 -20.85
CA THR A 228 1.84 -7.89 -20.88
C THR A 228 1.97 -9.21 -20.14
N LYS A 229 3.12 -9.49 -19.50
CA LYS A 229 3.41 -10.80 -18.87
C LYS A 229 3.76 -10.70 -17.38
N GLN A 230 4.11 -9.51 -16.90
CA GLN A 230 4.55 -9.29 -15.52
C GLN A 230 4.23 -7.85 -15.12
N ILE A 231 4.14 -7.64 -13.81
CA ILE A 231 3.97 -6.33 -13.18
C ILE A 231 5.14 -6.14 -12.21
N THR A 232 5.73 -4.95 -12.18
CA THR A 232 6.79 -4.63 -11.22
C THR A 232 6.24 -4.20 -9.87
N LYS A 233 7.03 -4.33 -8.80
CA LYS A 233 6.64 -3.83 -7.48
C LYS A 233 6.27 -2.34 -7.50
N LEU A 234 6.94 -1.55 -8.33
CA LEU A 234 6.65 -0.13 -8.52
C LEU A 234 5.32 0.10 -9.25
N GLU A 235 5.04 -0.68 -10.28
CA GLU A 235 3.77 -0.63 -11.01
C GLU A 235 2.60 -1.06 -10.12
N GLU A 236 2.77 -2.10 -9.30
CA GLU A 236 1.79 -2.54 -8.28
C GLU A 236 1.40 -1.38 -7.36
N GLU A 237 2.39 -0.66 -6.81
CA GLU A 237 2.20 0.51 -5.95
C GLU A 237 1.39 1.61 -6.65
N LYS A 238 1.81 2.01 -7.87
CA LYS A 238 1.17 3.10 -8.62
C LYS A 238 -0.28 2.76 -8.99
N VAL A 239 -0.53 1.54 -9.46
CA VAL A 239 -1.89 1.10 -9.83
C VAL A 239 -2.78 1.11 -8.60
N CYS A 240 -2.37 0.48 -7.50
CA CYS A 240 -3.17 0.42 -6.27
C CYS A 240 -3.44 1.80 -5.69
N ALA A 241 -2.40 2.65 -5.61
CA ALA A 241 -2.52 3.99 -5.06
C ALA A 241 -3.47 4.87 -5.88
N TYR A 242 -3.48 4.76 -7.21
CA TYR A 242 -4.42 5.51 -8.05
C TYR A 242 -5.88 5.23 -7.69
N TYR A 243 -6.25 3.94 -7.54
CA TYR A 243 -7.60 3.56 -7.11
C TYR A 243 -7.88 3.96 -5.66
N ALA A 244 -6.89 3.92 -4.77
CA ALA A 244 -7.05 4.38 -3.40
C ALA A 244 -7.30 5.91 -3.34
N GLY A 245 -6.56 6.69 -4.14
CA GLY A 245 -6.75 8.13 -4.31
C GLY A 245 -8.18 8.50 -4.69
N GLY A 246 -8.79 7.72 -5.59
CA GLY A 246 -10.18 7.90 -5.99
C GLY A 246 -11.17 7.94 -4.83
N LYS A 247 -10.91 7.21 -3.74
CA LYS A 247 -11.79 7.18 -2.56
C LYS A 247 -11.99 8.55 -1.91
N LEU A 248 -11.05 9.47 -2.08
CA LEU A 248 -11.16 10.86 -1.61
C LEU A 248 -11.26 11.85 -2.77
N TYR A 249 -10.54 11.61 -3.87
CA TYR A 249 -10.31 12.62 -4.91
C TYR A 249 -11.15 12.45 -6.18
N ALA A 250 -11.85 11.32 -6.38
CA ALA A 250 -12.66 11.14 -7.60
C ALA A 250 -13.88 12.08 -7.67
N ASP A 251 -14.35 12.54 -6.51
CA ASP A 251 -15.40 13.53 -6.37
C ASP A 251 -15.11 14.37 -5.13
N VAL A 252 -14.43 15.50 -5.32
CA VAL A 252 -13.99 16.32 -4.19
C VAL A 252 -15.19 16.97 -3.49
N GLU A 253 -16.24 17.32 -4.23
CA GLU A 253 -17.44 17.93 -3.66
C GLU A 253 -18.20 16.93 -2.78
N GLU A 254 -18.35 15.69 -3.24
CA GLU A 254 -19.07 14.66 -2.49
C GLU A 254 -18.21 14.00 -1.41
N ARG A 255 -16.89 13.80 -1.61
CA ARG A 255 -16.09 12.90 -0.75
C ARG A 255 -15.13 13.59 0.19
N LEU A 256 -14.75 14.85 -0.06
CA LEU A 256 -13.81 15.56 0.80
C LEU A 256 -14.51 16.16 2.02
N GLU A 257 -15.74 16.63 1.86
CA GLU A 257 -16.48 17.32 2.92
C GLU A 257 -17.14 16.35 3.92
N PRO A 258 -17.31 16.75 5.19
CA PRO A 258 -18.05 15.99 6.18
C PRO A 258 -19.49 15.68 5.74
N GLN A 259 -19.91 14.43 5.88
CA GLN A 259 -21.21 13.91 5.42
C GLN A 259 -22.34 14.10 6.46
N LEU A 260 -22.54 15.33 6.93
CA LEU A 260 -23.56 15.67 7.95
C LEU A 260 -24.85 16.21 7.33
#